data_AF-A0A529Z0K1-F1
#
_entry.id   AF-A0A529Z0K1-F1
#
_cell.length_a   1.000
_cell.length_b   1.000
_cell.length_c   1.000
_cell.angle_alpha   90.00
_cell.angle_beta   90.00
_cell.angle_gamma   90.00
#
_symmetry.space_group_name_H-M   'P 1'
#
loop_
_entity.id
_entity.type
_entity.pdbx_description
1 polymer ?
#
loop_
_entity_poly.entity_id
_entity_poly.type
_entity_poly.pdbx_seq_one_letter_code
_entity_poly.pdbx_strand_id
1 'polypeptide(L)'
;NLLKYDDVSNDQRKVVFEQRIELMDGEGLSETITEMREGVIEEIVAKNIPENAYAEQWNVAGLKEEVGQYLNLDLPIEEWVKEEGIAEDDIRERITAAADAAAKERADRFGPDVMNYVERSVVLQTLDHLWREHIVNLDHLRSVVGFRGYAQRDPLQEYKGEAFELFQGMLGNLRQAVTAQLMRVELVREAADAPPPEAPEMFGSHIDGSTGEDDFQGGETALLLRQDSNTVVAPENRDPKNPATWGKVGRNEACPCGSGKKYKHCHGAFA
;
A
#
# COMPACT_ATOMS: atom_id res chain seq x y z
N ASN A 1 4.99 -18.17 -37.88
CA ASN A 1 4.42 -18.86 -36.69
C ASN A 1 4.51 -18.06 -35.40
N LEU A 2 5.53 -17.23 -35.17
CA LEU A 2 5.63 -16.41 -33.93
C LEU A 2 4.42 -15.48 -33.69
N LEU A 3 3.94 -14.80 -34.75
CA LEU A 3 2.75 -13.92 -34.70
C LEU A 3 1.51 -14.60 -34.10
N LYS A 4 1.32 -15.91 -34.35
CA LYS A 4 0.13 -16.64 -33.89
C LYS A 4 0.11 -16.88 -32.37
N TYR A 5 1.28 -16.91 -31.72
CA TYR A 5 1.38 -17.00 -30.26
C TYR A 5 1.09 -15.65 -29.62
N ASP A 6 1.58 -14.58 -30.26
CA ASP A 6 1.35 -13.20 -29.82
C ASP A 6 -0.14 -12.81 -29.92
N ASP A 7 -0.86 -13.31 -30.93
CA ASP A 7 -2.30 -13.11 -31.09
C ASP A 7 -3.09 -13.56 -29.84
N VAL A 8 -2.75 -14.70 -29.24
CA VAL A 8 -3.42 -15.24 -28.04
C VAL A 8 -3.24 -14.31 -26.84
N SER A 9 -2.01 -13.86 -26.61
CA SER A 9 -1.71 -12.94 -25.51
C SER A 9 -2.38 -11.58 -25.73
N ASN A 10 -2.44 -11.11 -26.97
CA ASN A 10 -3.10 -9.86 -27.33
C ASN A 10 -4.62 -9.92 -27.13
N ASP A 11 -5.25 -11.05 -27.46
CA ASP A 11 -6.70 -11.23 -27.25
C ASP A 11 -7.04 -11.27 -25.75
N GLN A 12 -6.30 -12.03 -24.95
CA GLN A 12 -6.44 -12.01 -23.48
C GLN A 12 -6.20 -10.62 -22.90
N ARG A 13 -5.18 -9.92 -23.40
CA ARG A 13 -4.88 -8.54 -23.00
C ARG A 13 -6.08 -7.63 -23.23
N LYS A 14 -6.70 -7.65 -24.41
CA LYS A 14 -7.85 -6.79 -24.71
C LYS A 14 -8.98 -7.01 -23.69
N VAL A 15 -9.31 -8.26 -23.40
CA VAL A 15 -10.36 -8.62 -22.42
C VAL A 15 -10.03 -8.07 -21.03
N VAL A 16 -8.79 -8.28 -20.55
CA VAL A 16 -8.38 -7.79 -19.22
C VAL A 16 -8.39 -6.26 -19.15
N PHE A 17 -7.92 -5.57 -20.20
CA PHE A 17 -7.91 -4.10 -20.22
C PHE A 17 -9.33 -3.51 -20.35
N GLU A 18 -10.21 -4.14 -21.11
CA GLU A 18 -11.62 -3.76 -21.21
C GLU A 18 -12.30 -3.89 -19.85
N GLN A 19 -12.18 -5.05 -19.20
CA GLN A 19 -12.70 -5.28 -17.86
C GLN A 19 -12.09 -4.29 -16.84
N ARG A 20 -10.79 -3.99 -16.93
CA ARG A 20 -10.14 -3.01 -16.05
C ARG A 20 -10.72 -1.60 -16.20
N ILE A 21 -11.07 -1.18 -17.42
CA ILE A 21 -11.71 0.11 -17.69
C ILE A 21 -13.13 0.12 -17.10
N GLU A 22 -13.90 -0.94 -17.33
CA GLU A 22 -15.25 -1.08 -16.76
C GLU A 22 -15.23 -0.99 -15.23
N LEU A 23 -14.28 -1.68 -14.58
CA LEU A 23 -14.11 -1.64 -13.12
C LEU A 23 -13.68 -0.25 -12.60
N MET A 24 -13.00 0.55 -13.42
CA MET A 24 -12.62 1.92 -13.08
C MET A 24 -13.79 2.89 -13.20
N ASP A 25 -14.54 2.80 -14.31
CA ASP A 25 -15.57 3.77 -14.68
C ASP A 25 -16.95 3.49 -14.04
N GLY A 26 -17.17 2.27 -13.53
CA GLY A 26 -18.43 1.88 -12.88
C GLY A 26 -18.75 2.67 -11.60
N GLU A 27 -20.05 2.88 -11.33
CA GLU A 27 -20.56 3.63 -10.17
C GLU A 27 -20.32 2.90 -8.83
N GLY A 28 -20.17 1.57 -8.84
CA GLY A 28 -19.85 0.74 -7.68
C GLY A 28 -19.48 -0.68 -8.09
N LEU A 29 -18.81 -1.42 -7.20
CA LEU A 29 -18.31 -2.78 -7.46
C LEU A 29 -18.93 -3.84 -6.54
N SER A 30 -19.88 -3.44 -5.69
CA SER A 30 -20.40 -4.28 -4.62
C SER A 30 -21.17 -5.51 -5.14
N GLU A 31 -21.86 -5.40 -6.28
CA GLU A 31 -22.54 -6.53 -6.93
C GLU A 31 -21.51 -7.54 -7.46
N THR A 32 -20.55 -7.08 -8.25
CA THR A 32 -19.44 -7.91 -8.75
C THR A 32 -18.69 -8.59 -7.60
N ILE A 33 -18.40 -7.88 -6.51
CA ILE A 33 -17.72 -8.46 -5.34
C ILE A 33 -18.59 -9.48 -4.62
N THR A 34 -19.91 -9.31 -4.61
CA THR A 34 -20.84 -10.29 -4.07
C THR A 34 -20.83 -11.56 -4.92
N GLU A 35 -20.89 -11.45 -6.24
CA GLU A 35 -20.75 -12.60 -7.15
C GLU A 35 -19.40 -13.30 -6.99
N MET A 36 -18.31 -12.54 -6.83
CA MET A 36 -16.99 -13.12 -6.55
C MET A 36 -16.99 -13.92 -5.23
N ARG A 37 -17.60 -13.37 -4.18
CA ARG A 37 -17.69 -14.02 -2.87
C ARG A 37 -18.55 -15.29 -2.93
N GLU A 38 -19.71 -15.23 -3.57
CA GLU A 38 -20.60 -16.39 -3.78
C GLU A 38 -19.88 -17.48 -4.56
N GLY A 39 -19.20 -17.14 -5.66
CA GLY A 39 -18.43 -18.12 -6.45
C GLY A 39 -17.27 -18.76 -5.67
N VAL A 40 -16.62 -18.03 -4.77
CA VAL A 40 -15.59 -18.59 -3.87
C VAL A 40 -16.21 -19.57 -2.88
N ILE A 41 -17.39 -19.27 -2.35
CA ILE A 41 -18.12 -20.16 -1.43
C ILE A 41 -18.54 -21.44 -2.16
N GLU A 42 -19.06 -21.32 -3.38
CA GLU A 42 -19.40 -22.47 -4.22
C GLU A 42 -18.19 -23.38 -4.47
N GLU A 43 -17.04 -22.81 -4.82
CA GLU A 43 -15.81 -23.58 -5.07
C GLU A 43 -15.32 -24.31 -3.81
N ILE A 44 -15.31 -23.63 -2.66
CA ILE A 44 -14.90 -24.21 -1.37
C ILE A 44 -15.85 -25.32 -0.94
N VAL A 45 -17.17 -25.11 -1.09
CA VAL A 45 -18.17 -26.13 -0.75
C VAL A 45 -18.03 -27.34 -1.67
N ALA A 46 -18.03 -27.15 -2.99
CA ALA A 46 -17.94 -28.24 -3.97
C ALA A 46 -16.63 -29.06 -3.81
N LYS A 47 -15.53 -28.41 -3.41
CA LYS A 47 -14.25 -29.08 -3.16
C LYS A 47 -14.28 -29.97 -1.92
N ASN A 48 -14.96 -29.56 -0.85
CA ASN A 48 -14.95 -30.26 0.44
C ASN A 48 -16.19 -31.17 0.64
N ILE A 49 -17.28 -30.88 -0.06
CA ILE A 49 -18.54 -31.60 -0.08
C ILE A 49 -18.85 -31.90 -1.56
N PRO A 50 -18.36 -33.03 -2.10
CA PRO A 50 -18.67 -33.41 -3.47
C PRO A 50 -20.17 -33.69 -3.65
N GLU A 51 -20.72 -33.30 -4.80
CA GLU A 51 -22.12 -33.57 -5.13
C GLU A 51 -22.44 -35.07 -4.97
N ASN A 52 -23.52 -35.38 -4.25
CA ASN A 52 -23.99 -36.74 -3.95
C ASN A 52 -23.08 -37.59 -3.03
N ALA A 53 -22.07 -36.99 -2.38
CA ALA A 53 -21.30 -37.69 -1.36
C ALA A 53 -22.12 -37.86 -0.07
N TYR A 54 -21.95 -39.00 0.60
CA TYR A 54 -22.52 -39.21 1.93
C TYR A 54 -21.84 -38.29 2.96
N ALA A 55 -22.56 -37.87 4.00
CA ALA A 55 -22.06 -36.98 5.04
C ALA A 55 -20.74 -37.45 5.71
N GLU A 56 -20.51 -38.77 5.74
CA GLU A 56 -19.27 -39.37 6.27
C GLU A 56 -18.03 -39.08 5.41
N GLN A 57 -18.22 -38.72 4.14
CA GLN A 57 -17.14 -38.42 3.18
C GLN A 57 -16.83 -36.92 3.11
N TRP A 58 -17.57 -36.08 3.84
CA TRP A 58 -17.37 -34.64 3.81
C TRP A 58 -16.09 -34.25 4.53
N ASN A 59 -15.28 -33.42 3.90
CA ASN A 59 -14.08 -32.86 4.51
C ASN A 59 -14.42 -31.62 5.35
N VAL A 60 -15.04 -31.82 6.50
CA VAL A 60 -15.48 -30.73 7.39
C VAL A 60 -14.29 -29.89 7.90
N ALA A 61 -13.16 -30.54 8.18
CA ALA A 61 -11.96 -29.87 8.65
C ALA A 61 -11.37 -28.94 7.57
N GLY A 62 -11.28 -29.41 6.32
CA GLY A 62 -10.82 -28.59 5.20
C GLY A 62 -11.78 -27.44 4.89
N LEU A 63 -13.09 -27.67 4.96
CA LEU A 63 -14.10 -26.63 4.78
C LEU A 63 -13.93 -25.51 5.81
N LYS A 64 -13.72 -25.86 7.09
CA LYS A 64 -13.49 -24.88 8.17
C LYS A 64 -12.19 -24.08 7.95
N GLU A 65 -11.12 -24.74 7.53
CA GLU A 65 -9.84 -24.09 7.23
C GLU A 65 -9.98 -23.09 6.06
N GLU A 66 -10.63 -23.51 4.97
CA GLU A 66 -10.82 -22.65 3.79
C GLU A 66 -11.77 -21.48 4.06
N VAL A 67 -12.83 -21.68 4.84
CA VAL A 67 -13.70 -20.58 5.31
C VAL A 67 -12.91 -19.59 6.16
N GLY A 68 -12.06 -20.06 7.06
CA GLY A 68 -11.16 -19.19 7.84
C GLY A 68 -10.13 -18.47 6.95
N GLN A 69 -9.62 -19.13 5.92
CA GLN A 69 -8.63 -18.57 5.00
C GLN A 69 -9.21 -17.48 4.10
N TYR A 70 -10.35 -17.73 3.46
CA TYR A 70 -10.92 -16.84 2.44
C TYR A 70 -12.00 -15.90 2.99
N LEU A 71 -12.81 -16.34 3.95
CA LEU A 71 -13.87 -15.50 4.51
C LEU A 71 -13.49 -14.86 5.84
N ASN A 72 -12.40 -15.33 6.49
CA ASN A 72 -11.98 -14.84 7.80
C ASN A 72 -13.12 -14.94 8.84
N LEU A 73 -13.90 -16.02 8.77
CA LEU A 73 -15.00 -16.32 9.68
C LEU A 73 -14.71 -17.60 10.46
N ASP A 74 -15.00 -17.59 11.75
CA ASP A 74 -15.00 -18.79 12.59
C ASP A 74 -16.43 -19.30 12.73
N LEU A 75 -16.82 -20.21 11.83
CA LEU A 75 -18.16 -20.79 11.80
C LEU A 75 -18.15 -22.19 12.44
N PRO A 76 -19.19 -22.57 13.19
CA PRO A 76 -19.31 -23.90 13.80
C PRO A 76 -19.77 -24.96 12.78
N ILE A 77 -19.00 -25.13 11.70
CA ILE A 77 -19.32 -26.05 10.59
C ILE A 77 -19.41 -27.50 11.09
N GLU A 78 -18.58 -27.87 12.07
CA GLU A 78 -18.62 -29.20 12.72
C GLU A 78 -19.91 -29.48 13.48
N GLU A 79 -20.60 -28.44 13.96
CA GLU A 79 -21.89 -28.59 14.63
C GLU A 79 -22.99 -28.73 13.59
N TRP A 80 -22.94 -27.94 12.51
CA TRP A 80 -23.90 -28.02 11.42
C TRP A 80 -23.89 -29.40 10.77
N VAL A 81 -22.74 -29.98 10.46
CA VAL A 81 -22.71 -31.32 9.83
C VAL A 81 -23.30 -32.43 10.73
N LYS A 82 -23.42 -32.21 12.04
CA LYS A 82 -24.03 -33.17 12.98
C LYS A 82 -25.56 -33.03 13.10
N GLU A 83 -26.18 -31.97 12.58
CA GLU A 83 -27.64 -31.85 12.65
C GLU A 83 -28.29 -32.83 11.65
N GLU A 84 -29.37 -33.50 12.08
CA GLU A 84 -30.06 -34.48 11.24
C GLU A 84 -30.73 -33.80 10.04
N GLY A 85 -30.42 -34.27 8.83
CA GLY A 85 -31.09 -33.86 7.60
C GLY A 85 -30.47 -32.69 6.86
N ILE A 86 -29.28 -32.23 7.24
CA ILE A 86 -28.56 -31.19 6.50
C ILE A 86 -28.06 -31.69 5.16
N ALA A 87 -28.38 -30.91 4.11
CA ALA A 87 -27.85 -31.07 2.78
C ALA A 87 -26.66 -30.12 2.53
N GLU A 88 -25.94 -30.39 1.44
CA GLU A 88 -24.91 -29.50 0.91
C GLU A 88 -25.43 -28.06 0.71
N ASP A 89 -26.63 -27.94 0.15
CA ASP A 89 -27.28 -26.66 -0.13
C ASP A 89 -27.50 -25.83 1.15
N ASP A 90 -27.86 -26.49 2.27
CA ASP A 90 -28.06 -25.81 3.55
C ASP A 90 -26.74 -25.26 4.11
N ILE A 91 -25.64 -25.99 3.95
CA ILE A 91 -24.30 -25.54 4.38
C ILE A 91 -23.86 -24.35 3.54
N ARG A 92 -24.04 -24.44 2.22
CA ARG A 92 -23.74 -23.33 1.30
C ARG A 92 -24.52 -22.08 1.68
N GLU A 93 -25.83 -22.20 1.86
CA GLU A 93 -26.70 -21.07 2.22
C GLU A 93 -26.32 -20.44 3.57
N ARG A 94 -26.02 -21.26 4.60
CA ARG A 94 -25.57 -20.76 5.90
C ARG A 94 -24.23 -20.01 5.81
N ILE A 95 -23.27 -20.52 5.04
CA ILE A 95 -21.97 -19.85 4.84
C ILE A 95 -22.16 -18.54 4.07
N THR A 96 -22.94 -18.55 2.98
CA THR A 96 -23.25 -17.34 2.20
C THR A 96 -23.92 -16.27 3.06
N ALA A 97 -24.96 -16.64 3.81
CA ALA A 97 -25.65 -15.69 4.70
C ALA A 97 -24.71 -15.09 5.77
N ALA A 98 -23.83 -15.91 6.35
CA ALA A 98 -22.84 -15.42 7.32
C ALA A 98 -21.80 -14.49 6.67
N ALA A 99 -21.33 -14.83 5.46
CA ALA A 99 -20.37 -14.02 4.71
C ALA A 99 -20.96 -12.69 4.27
N ASP A 100 -22.21 -12.67 3.81
CA ASP A 100 -22.93 -11.45 3.42
C ASP A 100 -23.21 -10.55 4.62
N ALA A 101 -23.61 -11.14 5.76
CA ALA A 101 -23.80 -10.38 6.99
C ALA A 101 -22.49 -9.69 7.43
N ALA A 102 -21.37 -10.41 7.41
CA ALA A 102 -20.07 -9.86 7.77
C ALA A 102 -19.57 -8.82 6.75
N ALA A 103 -19.81 -9.02 5.46
CA ALA A 103 -19.49 -8.05 4.42
C ALA A 103 -20.31 -6.76 4.58
N LYS A 104 -21.61 -6.89 4.87
CA LYS A 104 -22.51 -5.76 5.11
C LYS A 104 -22.14 -4.98 6.36
N GLU A 105 -21.89 -5.66 7.48
CA GLU A 105 -21.44 -5.00 8.72
C GLU A 105 -20.16 -4.18 8.47
N ARG A 106 -19.23 -4.74 7.70
CA ARG A 106 -17.99 -4.05 7.32
C ARG A 106 -18.26 -2.84 6.43
N ALA A 107 -19.10 -2.97 5.41
CA ALA A 107 -19.48 -1.86 4.54
C ALA A 107 -20.16 -0.73 5.33
N ASP A 108 -21.07 -1.07 6.25
CA ASP A 108 -21.75 -0.10 7.13
C ASP A 108 -20.76 0.63 8.07
N ARG A 109 -19.74 -0.08 8.56
CA ARG A 109 -18.68 0.50 9.42
C ARG A 109 -17.77 1.48 8.68
N PHE A 110 -17.47 1.23 7.41
CA PHE A 110 -16.59 2.08 6.60
C PHE A 110 -17.34 3.24 5.93
N GLY A 111 -18.62 3.05 5.64
CA GLY A 111 -19.42 3.96 4.84
C GLY A 111 -19.23 3.76 3.33
N PRO A 112 -20.21 4.18 2.51
CA PRO A 112 -20.28 3.82 1.09
C PRO A 112 -19.11 4.35 0.26
N ASP A 113 -18.68 5.59 0.48
CA ASP A 113 -17.61 6.22 -0.32
C ASP A 113 -16.25 5.54 -0.09
N VAL A 114 -15.93 5.26 1.19
CA VAL A 114 -14.68 4.60 1.56
C VAL A 114 -14.69 3.14 1.11
N MET A 115 -15.81 2.44 1.28
CA MET A 115 -15.94 1.06 0.84
C MET A 115 -15.75 0.95 -0.67
N ASN A 116 -16.44 1.78 -1.47
CA ASN A 116 -16.28 1.81 -2.93
C ASN A 116 -14.83 2.07 -3.37
N TYR A 117 -14.11 2.94 -2.65
CA TYR A 117 -12.70 3.19 -2.92
C TYR A 117 -11.83 1.96 -2.60
N VAL A 118 -12.04 1.34 -1.43
CA VAL A 118 -11.31 0.14 -0.99
C VAL A 118 -11.56 -1.02 -1.96
N GLU A 119 -12.82 -1.30 -2.29
CA GLU A 119 -13.24 -2.32 -3.26
C GLU A 119 -12.50 -2.15 -4.58
N ARG A 120 -12.56 -0.95 -5.17
CA ARG A 120 -11.90 -0.65 -6.44
C ARG A 120 -10.38 -0.77 -6.34
N SER A 121 -9.78 -0.26 -5.26
CA SER A 121 -8.34 -0.34 -5.05
C SER A 121 -7.87 -1.80 -4.96
N VAL A 122 -8.56 -2.62 -4.17
CA VAL A 122 -8.23 -4.03 -3.96
C VAL A 122 -8.36 -4.82 -5.26
N VAL A 123 -9.49 -4.68 -5.97
CA VAL A 123 -9.72 -5.39 -7.24
C VAL A 123 -8.67 -5.02 -8.29
N LEU A 124 -8.43 -3.72 -8.53
CA LEU A 124 -7.49 -3.28 -9.55
C LEU A 124 -6.04 -3.68 -9.24
N GLN A 125 -5.60 -3.52 -7.99
CA GLN A 125 -4.25 -3.91 -7.58
C GLN A 125 -4.04 -5.43 -7.72
N THR A 126 -5.05 -6.22 -7.36
CA THR A 126 -4.98 -7.69 -7.45
C THR A 126 -4.97 -8.14 -8.91
N LEU A 127 -5.83 -7.56 -9.75
CA LEU A 127 -5.85 -7.82 -11.19
C LEU A 127 -4.51 -7.47 -11.85
N ASP A 128 -3.97 -6.29 -11.58
CA ASP A 128 -2.69 -5.84 -12.14
C ASP A 128 -1.50 -6.70 -11.66
N HIS A 129 -1.58 -7.28 -10.46
CA HIS A 129 -0.59 -8.24 -9.97
C HIS A 129 -0.69 -9.59 -10.68
N LEU A 130 -1.87 -10.22 -10.66
CA LEU A 130 -2.10 -11.54 -11.28
C LEU A 130 -1.89 -11.52 -12.79
N TRP A 131 -2.26 -10.43 -13.47
CA TRP A 131 -2.03 -10.29 -14.91
C TRP A 131 -0.53 -10.25 -15.26
N ARG A 132 0.30 -9.59 -14.45
CA ARG A 132 1.76 -9.61 -14.63
C ARG A 132 2.34 -11.00 -14.45
N GLU A 133 1.89 -11.73 -13.44
CA GLU A 133 2.29 -13.13 -13.23
C GLU A 133 1.85 -14.02 -14.39
N HIS A 134 0.63 -13.84 -14.89
CA HIS A 134 0.11 -14.57 -16.04
C HIS A 134 0.95 -14.33 -17.31
N ILE A 135 1.36 -13.09 -17.59
CA ILE A 135 2.26 -12.79 -18.72
C ILE A 135 3.58 -13.57 -18.60
N VAL A 136 4.17 -13.63 -17.41
CA VAL A 136 5.40 -14.40 -17.15
C VAL A 136 5.16 -15.90 -17.37
N ASN A 137 4.03 -16.43 -16.88
CA ASN A 137 3.64 -17.83 -17.09
C ASN A 137 3.43 -18.16 -18.58
N LEU A 138 2.83 -17.26 -19.36
CA LEU A 138 2.68 -17.45 -20.81
C LEU A 138 4.02 -17.45 -21.54
N ASP A 139 4.98 -16.62 -21.13
CA ASP A 139 6.32 -16.62 -21.71
C ASP A 139 7.05 -17.94 -21.42
N HIS A 140 6.94 -18.43 -20.18
CA HIS A 140 7.45 -19.75 -19.80
C HIS A 140 6.78 -20.87 -20.60
N LEU A 141 5.46 -20.88 -20.72
CA LEU A 141 4.70 -21.86 -21.50
C LEU A 141 5.15 -21.86 -22.96
N ARG A 142 5.32 -20.68 -23.56
CA ARG A 142 5.82 -20.53 -24.94
C ARG A 142 7.21 -21.14 -25.12
N SER A 143 8.09 -21.03 -24.13
CA SER A 143 9.45 -21.57 -24.21
C SER A 143 9.48 -23.12 -24.20
N VAL A 144 8.50 -23.76 -23.56
CA VAL A 144 8.46 -25.22 -23.38
C VAL A 144 7.50 -25.94 -24.33
N VAL A 145 6.47 -25.28 -24.83
CA VAL A 145 5.41 -25.93 -25.63
C VAL A 145 5.93 -26.55 -26.93
N GLY A 146 7.05 -26.04 -27.45
CA GLY A 146 7.73 -26.62 -28.62
C GLY A 146 8.07 -28.10 -28.46
N PHE A 147 8.34 -28.58 -27.23
CA PHE A 147 8.63 -29.99 -26.96
C PHE A 147 7.43 -30.92 -27.21
N ARG A 148 6.19 -30.41 -27.22
CA ARG A 148 4.99 -31.20 -27.57
C ARG A 148 5.03 -31.70 -29.01
N GLY A 149 5.76 -31.00 -29.88
CA GLY A 149 5.98 -31.41 -31.28
C GLY A 149 6.67 -32.76 -31.42
N TYR A 150 7.48 -33.20 -30.44
CA TYR A 150 8.08 -34.54 -30.44
C TYR A 150 7.04 -35.66 -30.31
N ALA A 151 5.89 -35.38 -29.71
CA ALA A 151 4.77 -36.30 -29.58
C ALA A 151 3.77 -36.18 -30.74
N GLN A 152 4.14 -35.53 -31.85
CA GLN A 152 3.28 -35.27 -33.02
C GLN A 152 2.00 -34.47 -32.71
N ARG A 153 1.97 -33.74 -31.58
CA ARG A 153 0.91 -32.79 -31.26
C ARG A 153 1.27 -31.42 -31.82
N ASP A 154 0.27 -30.66 -32.28
CA ASP A 154 0.48 -29.29 -32.77
C ASP A 154 0.78 -28.34 -31.58
N PRO A 155 2.03 -27.82 -31.45
CA PRO A 155 2.40 -26.97 -30.31
C PRO A 155 1.54 -25.71 -30.18
N LEU A 156 1.01 -25.18 -31.29
CA LEU A 156 0.18 -23.97 -31.24
C LEU A 156 -1.19 -24.25 -30.61
N GLN A 157 -1.77 -25.43 -30.86
CA GLN A 157 -3.06 -25.79 -30.27
C GLN A 157 -2.90 -26.13 -28.78
N GLU A 158 -1.85 -26.86 -28.42
CA GLU A 158 -1.53 -27.12 -27.01
C GLU A 158 -1.27 -25.81 -26.26
N TYR A 159 -0.53 -24.86 -26.85
CA TYR A 159 -0.32 -23.54 -26.26
C TYR A 159 -1.64 -22.81 -26.02
N LYS A 160 -2.56 -22.82 -26.99
CA LYS A 160 -3.87 -22.16 -26.83
C LYS A 160 -4.70 -22.78 -25.72
N GLY A 161 -4.70 -24.11 -25.62
CA GLY A 161 -5.38 -24.84 -24.55
C GLY A 161 -4.81 -24.51 -23.18
N GLU A 162 -3.50 -24.74 -22.99
CA GLU A 162 -2.81 -24.50 -21.72
C GLU A 162 -2.87 -23.01 -21.33
N ALA A 163 -2.73 -22.08 -22.27
CA ALA A 163 -2.85 -20.64 -22.02
C ALA A 163 -4.27 -20.21 -21.58
N PHE A 164 -5.30 -20.90 -22.06
CA PHE A 164 -6.68 -20.66 -21.64
C PHE A 164 -6.94 -21.19 -20.24
N GLU A 165 -6.44 -22.38 -19.91
CA GLU A 165 -6.50 -22.94 -18.55
C GLU A 165 -5.80 -22.05 -17.53
N LEU A 166 -4.60 -21.56 -17.86
CA LEU A 166 -3.87 -20.59 -17.02
C LEU A 166 -4.66 -19.30 -16.83
N PHE A 167 -5.32 -18.80 -17.88
CA PHE A 167 -6.13 -17.59 -17.81
C PHE A 167 -7.38 -17.78 -16.93
N GLN A 168 -8.08 -18.92 -17.06
CA GLN A 168 -9.19 -19.23 -16.16
C GLN A 168 -8.74 -19.39 -14.71
N GLY A 169 -7.60 -20.05 -14.48
CA GLY A 169 -6.99 -20.15 -13.16
C GLY A 169 -6.66 -18.79 -12.55
N MET A 170 -6.10 -17.86 -13.35
CA MET A 170 -5.85 -16.48 -12.94
C MET A 170 -7.15 -15.77 -12.51
N LEU A 171 -8.25 -15.92 -13.26
CA LEU A 171 -9.54 -15.34 -12.90
C LEU A 171 -10.14 -15.96 -11.63
N GLY A 172 -9.96 -17.27 -11.40
CA GLY A 172 -10.32 -17.92 -10.14
C GLY A 172 -9.52 -17.36 -8.96
N ASN A 173 -8.20 -17.27 -9.11
CA ASN A 173 -7.30 -16.69 -8.11
C ASN A 173 -7.65 -15.23 -7.80
N LEU A 174 -8.07 -14.45 -8.80
CA LEU A 174 -8.54 -13.08 -8.60
C LEU A 174 -9.74 -13.04 -7.65
N ARG A 175 -10.77 -13.86 -7.89
CA ARG A 175 -11.97 -13.93 -7.04
C ARG A 175 -11.62 -14.30 -5.60
N GLN A 176 -10.77 -15.32 -5.44
CA GLN A 176 -10.32 -15.79 -4.12
C GLN A 176 -9.50 -14.72 -3.38
N ALA A 177 -8.53 -14.10 -4.05
CA ALA A 177 -7.65 -13.09 -3.44
C ALA A 177 -8.41 -11.81 -3.08
N VAL A 178 -9.29 -11.31 -3.96
CA VAL A 178 -10.13 -10.14 -3.68
C VAL A 178 -11.05 -10.40 -2.49
N THR A 179 -11.74 -11.54 -2.48
CA THR A 179 -12.63 -11.92 -1.37
C THR A 179 -11.85 -12.00 -0.06
N ALA A 180 -10.73 -12.72 -0.04
CA ALA A 180 -9.88 -12.86 1.15
C ALA A 180 -9.36 -11.53 1.67
N GLN A 181 -8.91 -10.65 0.77
CA GLN A 181 -8.39 -9.35 1.17
C GLN A 181 -9.51 -8.48 1.74
N LEU A 182 -10.66 -8.37 1.07
CA LEU A 182 -11.78 -7.55 1.55
C LEU A 182 -12.37 -8.03 2.88
N MET A 183 -12.42 -9.35 3.10
CA MET A 183 -12.89 -9.93 4.36
C MET A 183 -11.89 -9.75 5.53
N ARG A 184 -10.63 -9.40 5.24
CA ARG A 184 -9.58 -9.13 6.23
C ARG A 184 -9.25 -7.65 6.41
N VAL A 185 -9.71 -6.78 5.52
CA VAL A 185 -9.43 -5.34 5.62
C VAL A 185 -10.04 -4.80 6.90
N GLU A 186 -9.18 -4.20 7.72
CA GLU A 186 -9.55 -3.37 8.87
C GLU A 186 -9.02 -1.96 8.63
N LEU A 187 -9.88 -0.95 8.81
CA LEU A 187 -9.41 0.43 8.85
C LEU A 187 -8.67 0.64 10.17
N VAL A 188 -7.34 0.68 10.10
CA VAL A 188 -6.53 1.27 11.16
C VAL A 188 -6.87 2.76 11.17
N ARG A 189 -7.66 3.19 12.15
CA ARG A 189 -7.80 4.62 12.45
C ARG A 189 -6.51 5.09 13.11
N GLU A 190 -5.46 5.29 12.31
CA GLU A 190 -4.23 5.89 12.79
C GLU A 190 -4.44 7.41 12.94
N ALA A 191 -4.12 7.91 14.15
CA ALA A 191 -3.80 9.30 14.48
C ALA A 191 -4.95 10.33 14.57
N ALA A 192 -5.93 10.12 15.46
CA ALA A 192 -6.59 11.27 16.11
C ALA A 192 -5.92 11.67 17.46
N ASP A 193 -5.19 10.76 18.12
CA ASP A 193 -4.69 10.97 19.49
C ASP A 193 -3.22 10.53 19.71
N ALA A 194 -2.44 10.27 18.67
CA ALA A 194 -0.99 10.09 18.87
C ALA A 194 -0.37 11.46 19.18
N PRO A 195 0.24 11.67 20.37
CA PRO A 195 1.00 12.88 20.64
C PRO A 195 2.07 13.04 19.55
N PRO A 196 2.30 14.24 19.02
CA PRO A 196 3.36 14.46 18.05
C PRO A 196 4.67 13.91 18.64
N PRO A 197 5.46 13.15 17.85
CA PRO A 197 6.70 12.57 18.36
C PRO A 197 7.57 13.69 18.91
N GLU A 198 7.92 13.59 20.21
CA GLU A 198 8.88 14.49 20.81
C GLU A 198 10.19 14.37 20.03
N ALA A 199 10.62 15.48 19.43
CA ALA A 199 11.87 15.50 18.69
C ALA A 199 13.01 15.08 19.64
N PRO A 200 13.88 14.14 19.25
CA PRO A 200 14.98 13.73 20.10
C PRO A 200 15.86 14.93 20.45
N GLU A 201 16.31 15.01 21.71
CA GLU A 201 17.23 16.06 22.15
C GLU A 201 18.51 16.01 21.31
N MET A 202 18.74 17.07 20.54
CA MET A 202 19.90 17.20 19.68
C MET A 202 21.12 17.59 20.52
N PHE A 203 22.05 16.65 20.70
CA PHE A 203 23.35 16.95 21.30
C PHE A 203 24.36 17.29 20.19
N GLY A 204 24.89 18.52 20.23
CA GLY A 204 26.02 18.91 19.39
C GLY A 204 27.33 18.41 19.99
N SER A 205 28.15 17.74 19.19
CA SER A 205 29.57 17.47 19.49
C SER A 205 30.40 17.94 18.32
N HIS A 206 31.49 18.65 18.60
CA HIS A 206 32.46 19.06 17.58
C HIS A 206 33.86 18.97 18.18
N ILE A 207 34.57 17.91 17.79
CA ILE A 207 35.93 17.67 18.24
C ILE A 207 36.87 18.48 17.34
N ASP A 208 37.59 19.44 17.93
CA ASP A 208 38.59 20.23 17.21
C ASP A 208 39.78 19.33 16.83
N GLY A 209 40.08 19.26 15.53
CA GLY A 209 41.13 18.40 14.98
C GLY A 209 42.57 18.81 15.36
N SER A 210 42.79 19.99 15.93
CA SER A 210 44.09 20.48 16.36
C SER A 210 44.37 20.24 17.84
N THR A 211 43.34 20.20 18.69
CA THR A 211 43.48 20.07 20.16
C THR A 211 42.93 18.75 20.69
N GLY A 212 42.03 18.10 19.97
CA GLY A 212 41.38 16.86 20.39
C GLY A 212 40.33 17.04 21.49
N GLU A 213 39.96 18.28 21.80
CA GLU A 213 38.92 18.62 22.77
C GLU A 213 37.58 18.86 22.04
N ASP A 214 36.47 18.52 22.68
CA ASP A 214 35.13 18.79 22.16
C ASP A 214 34.70 20.21 22.54
N ASP A 215 34.48 21.06 21.53
CA ASP A 215 34.09 22.47 21.66
C ASP A 215 32.79 22.66 22.45
N PHE A 216 31.96 21.61 22.56
CA PHE A 216 30.71 21.63 23.32
C PHE A 216 30.85 21.14 24.77
N GLN A 217 31.97 20.52 25.14
CA GLN A 217 32.19 19.97 26.48
C GLN A 217 32.62 21.03 27.52
N GLY A 218 33.12 22.18 27.05
CA GLY A 218 33.43 23.35 27.87
C GLY A 218 32.18 24.23 28.09
N GLY A 219 31.26 23.75 28.94
CA GLY A 219 29.97 24.38 29.23
C GLY A 219 29.97 25.90 29.40
N GLU A 220 28.96 26.52 28.77
CA GLU A 220 28.40 27.87 29.00
C GLU A 220 29.29 29.11 28.87
N THR A 221 30.62 29.00 28.91
CA THR A 221 31.52 30.16 28.97
C THR A 221 32.09 30.59 27.60
N ALA A 222 32.19 29.67 26.64
CA ALA A 222 32.65 30.00 25.28
C ALA A 222 31.58 30.71 24.43
N LEU A 223 30.30 30.55 24.75
CA LEU A 223 29.20 31.25 24.06
C LEU A 223 29.15 32.76 24.39
N LEU A 224 29.66 33.15 25.56
CA LEU A 224 29.67 34.56 26.02
C LEU A 224 30.81 35.38 25.40
N LEU A 225 31.93 34.76 25.01
CA LEU A 225 33.09 35.46 24.45
C LEU A 225 33.02 35.68 22.93
N ARG A 226 32.05 35.06 22.24
CA ARG A 226 31.79 35.28 20.79
C ARG A 226 30.53 36.11 20.49
N GLN A 227 29.94 36.76 21.50
CA GLN A 227 28.73 37.59 21.32
C GLN A 227 28.98 39.06 20.93
N ASP A 228 30.23 39.54 20.94
CA ASP A 228 30.50 40.99 20.81
C ASP A 228 30.43 41.58 19.39
N SER A 229 30.26 40.76 18.34
CA SER A 229 30.29 41.25 16.95
C SER A 229 28.97 41.21 16.20
N ASN A 230 27.87 40.73 16.82
CA ASN A 230 26.58 40.59 16.13
C ASN A 230 25.37 41.19 16.88
N THR A 231 25.59 41.90 17.99
CA THR A 231 24.57 42.67 18.70
C THR A 231 24.21 43.94 17.92
N VAL A 232 22.91 44.09 17.61
CA VAL A 232 22.36 45.30 16.99
C VAL A 232 22.07 46.31 18.10
N VAL A 233 22.92 47.33 18.23
CA VAL A 233 22.76 48.39 19.24
C VAL A 233 21.92 49.52 18.64
N ALA A 234 20.91 50.01 19.36
CA ALA A 234 20.08 51.14 18.93
C ALA A 234 20.92 52.43 18.75
N PRO A 235 20.62 53.30 17.76
CA PRO A 235 21.47 54.45 17.40
C PRO A 235 21.77 55.43 18.53
N GLU A 236 20.82 55.59 19.46
CA GLU A 236 20.86 56.50 20.61
C GLU A 236 21.81 56.03 21.72
N ASN A 237 22.17 54.74 21.74
CA ASN A 237 23.09 54.15 22.70
C ASN A 237 24.52 53.98 22.15
N ARG A 238 24.81 54.50 20.95
CA ARG A 238 26.13 54.42 20.31
C ARG A 238 26.94 55.66 20.68
N ASP A 239 28.10 55.51 21.32
CA ASP A 239 28.98 56.63 21.61
C ASP A 239 29.82 56.99 20.37
N PRO A 240 29.67 58.18 19.78
CA PRO A 240 30.43 58.59 18.58
C PRO A 240 31.96 58.52 18.72
N LYS A 241 32.50 58.52 19.95
CA LYS A 241 33.94 58.49 20.21
C LYS A 241 34.49 57.08 20.47
N ASN A 242 33.63 56.08 20.67
CA ASN A 242 34.04 54.72 20.98
C ASN A 242 33.43 53.70 20.00
N PRO A 243 34.18 53.29 18.94
CA PRO A 243 33.69 52.36 17.92
C PRO A 243 33.25 50.99 18.43
N ALA A 244 33.77 50.54 19.58
CA ALA A 244 33.40 49.25 20.16
C ALA A 244 31.93 49.22 20.61
N THR A 245 31.33 50.39 20.87
CA THR A 245 29.94 50.51 21.33
C THR A 245 28.92 50.48 20.19
N TRP A 246 29.36 50.51 18.93
CA TRP A 246 28.46 50.69 17.80
C TRP A 246 27.72 49.41 17.40
N GLY A 247 28.25 48.24 17.77
CA GLY A 247 27.72 46.94 17.35
C GLY A 247 27.64 46.81 15.82
N LYS A 248 26.63 46.07 15.33
CA LYS A 248 26.39 45.92 13.89
C LYS A 248 25.73 47.17 13.29
N VAL A 249 26.51 48.00 12.61
CA VAL A 249 26.02 49.19 11.89
C VAL A 249 25.69 48.84 10.44
N GLY A 250 24.46 49.15 10.00
CA GLY A 250 24.05 48.94 8.62
C GLY A 250 24.89 49.77 7.63
N ARG A 251 25.32 49.15 6.53
CA ARG A 251 26.23 49.76 5.53
C ARG A 251 25.75 51.12 4.97
N ASN A 252 24.43 51.36 4.91
CA ASN A 252 23.83 52.60 4.41
C ASN A 252 23.33 53.55 5.52
N GLU A 253 23.42 53.18 6.80
CA GLU A 253 23.04 54.05 7.93
C GLU A 253 23.98 55.25 8.05
N ALA A 254 23.52 56.33 8.70
CA ALA A 254 24.40 57.42 9.09
C ALA A 254 25.51 56.90 10.01
N CYS A 255 26.76 57.27 9.73
CA CYS A 255 27.90 56.75 10.47
C CYS A 255 27.85 57.25 11.94
N PRO A 256 27.91 56.34 12.94
CA PRO A 256 27.77 56.72 14.36
C PRO A 256 28.82 57.69 14.88
N CYS A 257 29.95 57.86 14.18
CA CYS A 257 30.99 58.84 14.52
C CYS A 257 30.56 60.32 14.40
N GLY A 258 29.34 60.60 13.94
CA GLY A 258 28.83 61.97 13.79
C GLY A 258 29.30 62.73 12.55
N SER A 259 29.95 62.05 11.59
CA SER A 259 30.49 62.68 10.37
C SER A 259 29.44 63.10 9.33
N GLY A 260 28.16 62.79 9.54
CA GLY A 260 27.06 63.05 8.61
C GLY A 260 27.07 62.22 7.32
N LYS A 261 28.08 61.35 7.11
CA LYS A 261 28.20 60.46 5.94
C LYS A 261 27.59 59.09 6.24
N LYS A 262 27.19 58.34 5.20
CA LYS A 262 26.77 56.92 5.34
C LYS A 262 27.96 56.06 5.78
N TYR A 263 27.72 55.01 6.57
CA TYR A 263 28.75 54.14 7.15
C TYR A 263 29.75 53.63 6.10
N LYS A 264 29.27 53.16 4.93
CA LYS A 264 30.12 52.72 3.80
C LYS A 264 31.05 53.77 3.18
N HIS A 265 30.82 55.05 3.43
CA HIS A 265 31.63 56.17 2.94
C HIS A 265 32.45 56.81 4.07
N CYS A 266 32.52 56.16 5.22
CA CYS A 266 33.27 56.59 6.40
C CYS A 266 33.97 55.37 7.01
N HIS A 267 33.65 54.96 8.24
CA HIS A 267 34.31 53.85 8.93
C HIS A 267 34.07 52.46 8.31
N GLY A 268 33.09 52.31 7.42
CA GLY A 268 32.87 51.12 6.61
C GLY A 268 33.40 51.23 5.17
N ALA A 269 34.18 52.26 4.86
CA ALA A 269 34.90 52.34 3.60
C ALA A 269 36.13 51.43 3.70
N PHE A 270 36.13 50.35 2.93
CA PHE A 270 37.34 49.57 2.71
C PHE A 270 38.30 50.43 1.87
N ALA A 271 39.53 50.59 2.33
CA ALA A 271 40.64 51.06 1.50
C ALA A 271 41.07 49.93 0.55
#